data_AF-A0ABD4BBL3-F1
#
_entry.id   AF-A0ABD4BBL3-F1
#
_cell.length_a   1.000
_cell.length_b   1.000
_cell.length_c   1.000
_cell.angle_alpha   90.00
_cell.angle_beta   90.00
_cell.angle_gamma   90.00
#
_symmetry.space_group_name_H-M   'P 1'
#
loop_
_entity.id
_entity.type
_entity.pdbx_description
1 polymer ?
#
loop_
_entity_poly.entity_id
_entity_poly.type
_entity_poly.pdbx_seq_one_letter_code
_entity_poly.pdbx_strand_id
1 'polypeptide(L)'
;MRDPAPSNSEMKRVIVGMSGGVDSSVSAVLLMEQGYQVEGLFMKNWEEDDGTEYCTAREDLADAQAVCDKIGIKLHTANFAAEYWDNVFEHFLEEYKAGRTPNPDILCNREIKFKAFLDYALMLGADLIATGHYVRRRDIDGRTELLKGLDPNKDQSYFLHAVGGEQIARTLFPVGELEKPEVRAIAEKHGLATAKKKDSTGICFIGERRFTDFLRQYLPAQPGEIKTTEGEVIGRHSGLMYHTIGQRQGLGIGGLKDASDDPWYVLVKDLDNNELIVGQGNDHPWLFSRALVSSEIYWVNPIDLSSPRKLTAKVRYRQGDQPCTLEKTADGYRATFDDPQRAVTPGQSVVFYDGEICLGGGVIEIAEPWTSKDKR
;
A
#
# COMPACT_ATOMS: atom_id res chain seq x y z
N MET A 1 17.52 13.12 11.17
CA MET A 1 17.99 13.40 12.54
C MET A 1 17.53 12.21 13.36
N ARG A 2 18.44 11.52 14.07
CA ARG A 2 18.04 10.40 14.94
C ARG A 2 17.09 10.94 16.00
N ASP A 3 15.99 10.23 16.27
CA ASP A 3 15.10 10.57 17.39
C ASP A 3 15.95 10.73 18.66
N PRO A 4 15.78 11.83 19.42
CA PRO A 4 16.59 12.07 20.60
C PRO A 4 16.34 10.93 21.60
N ALA A 5 17.42 10.25 22.00
CA ALA A 5 17.36 9.24 23.06
C ALA A 5 16.75 9.88 24.32
N PRO A 6 15.75 9.25 24.96
CA PRO A 6 15.06 9.85 26.09
C PRO A 6 16.02 10.14 27.25
N SER A 7 15.96 11.35 27.80
CA SER A 7 16.69 11.73 29.00
C SER A 7 16.03 11.10 30.22
N ASN A 8 16.65 10.04 30.74
CA ASN A 8 16.58 9.45 32.09
C ASN A 8 15.42 9.83 33.07
N SER A 9 14.16 9.77 32.63
CA SER A 9 12.99 9.58 33.50
C SER A 9 11.98 8.70 32.76
N GLU A 10 11.90 7.45 33.19
CA GLU A 10 11.09 6.34 32.65
C GLU A 10 11.48 5.89 31.23
N MET A 11 12.08 4.69 31.17
CA MET A 11 12.34 3.98 29.92
C MET A 11 11.01 3.71 29.22
N LYS A 12 10.74 4.42 28.12
CA LYS A 12 9.48 4.26 27.38
C LYS A 12 9.32 2.84 26.88
N ARG A 13 8.12 2.29 27.04
CA ARG A 13 7.75 0.97 26.56
C ARG A 13 7.24 1.05 25.12
N VAL A 14 7.78 0.18 24.27
CA VAL A 14 7.44 0.12 22.84
C VAL A 14 7.02 -1.30 22.48
N ILE A 15 5.83 -1.45 21.90
CA ILE A 15 5.43 -2.71 21.25
C ILE A 15 5.80 -2.67 19.77
N VAL A 16 6.62 -3.61 19.33
CA VAL A 16 6.98 -3.75 17.91
C VAL A 16 6.04 -4.76 17.26
N GLY A 17 5.39 -4.37 16.16
CA GLY A 17 4.64 -5.30 15.33
C GLY A 17 5.59 -6.28 14.64
N MET A 18 5.61 -7.54 15.09
CA MET A 18 6.50 -8.59 14.63
C MET A 18 5.78 -9.48 13.61
N SER A 19 6.10 -9.34 12.32
CA SER A 19 5.45 -10.11 11.24
C SER A 19 6.18 -11.40 10.86
N GLY A 20 7.23 -11.77 11.60
CA GLY A 20 8.16 -12.84 11.18
C GLY A 20 9.08 -12.44 10.02
N GLY A 21 9.13 -11.15 9.65
CA GLY A 21 9.99 -10.60 8.60
C GLY A 21 11.24 -9.90 9.17
N VAL A 22 12.27 -9.75 8.32
CA VAL A 22 13.56 -9.15 8.72
C VAL A 22 13.43 -7.69 9.19
N ASP A 23 12.49 -6.94 8.61
CA ASP A 23 12.36 -5.50 8.86
C ASP A 23 11.82 -5.21 10.27
N SER A 24 10.82 -5.96 10.72
CA SER A 24 10.33 -5.89 12.10
C SER A 24 11.38 -6.38 13.10
N SER A 25 12.12 -7.44 12.76
CA SER A 25 13.19 -7.98 13.61
C SER A 25 14.29 -6.96 13.88
N VAL A 26 14.75 -6.28 12.83
CA VAL A 26 15.78 -5.24 12.95
C VAL A 26 15.22 -3.99 13.64
N SER A 27 13.95 -3.66 13.41
CA SER A 27 13.30 -2.55 14.13
C SER A 27 13.33 -2.77 15.64
N ALA A 28 13.02 -3.99 16.11
CA ALA A 28 13.11 -4.33 17.53
C ALA A 28 14.52 -4.18 18.08
N VAL A 29 15.53 -4.70 17.36
CA VAL A 29 16.94 -4.60 17.76
C VAL A 29 17.39 -3.14 17.86
N LEU A 30 17.09 -2.31 16.86
CA LEU A 30 17.47 -0.90 16.85
C LEU A 30 16.87 -0.13 18.03
N LEU A 31 15.62 -0.43 18.40
CA LEU A 31 14.97 0.20 19.54
C LEU A 31 15.57 -0.24 20.88
N MET A 32 15.96 -1.52 21.00
CA MET A 32 16.70 -1.98 22.17
C MET A 32 18.05 -1.28 22.30
N GLU A 33 18.80 -1.13 21.20
CA GLU A 33 20.07 -0.40 21.17
C GLU A 33 19.91 1.09 21.52
N GLN A 34 18.75 1.67 21.24
CA GLN A 34 18.38 3.05 21.63
C GLN A 34 17.91 3.18 23.09
N GLY A 35 17.79 2.06 23.81
CA GLY A 35 17.47 2.05 25.24
C GLY A 35 15.97 2.03 25.57
N TYR A 36 15.10 1.66 24.63
CA TYR A 36 13.66 1.46 24.89
C TYR A 36 13.39 0.13 25.61
N GLN A 37 12.29 0.06 26.36
CA GLN A 37 11.75 -1.21 26.84
C GLN A 37 10.93 -1.84 25.71
N VAL A 38 11.50 -2.84 25.03
CA VAL A 38 10.90 -3.43 23.83
C VAL A 38 10.20 -4.75 24.14
N GLU A 39 8.97 -4.89 23.65
CA GLU A 39 8.25 -6.16 23.56
C GLU A 39 7.69 -6.32 22.12
N GLY A 40 7.47 -7.54 21.67
CA GLY A 40 6.92 -7.83 20.35
C GLY A 40 5.43 -8.18 20.40
N LEU A 41 4.69 -7.88 19.34
CA LEU A 41 3.33 -8.38 19.12
C LEU A 41 3.23 -9.01 17.73
N PHE A 42 2.82 -10.28 17.67
CA PHE A 42 2.41 -10.94 16.43
C PHE A 42 0.90 -10.82 16.25
N MET A 43 0.47 -10.40 15.06
CA MET A 43 -0.94 -10.22 14.71
C MET A 43 -1.38 -11.30 13.74
N LYS A 44 -2.38 -12.10 14.14
CA LYS A 44 -3.10 -13.00 13.24
C LYS A 44 -4.35 -12.26 12.74
N ASN A 45 -4.37 -11.91 11.45
CA ASN A 45 -5.44 -11.10 10.87
C ASN A 45 -6.22 -11.81 9.75
N TRP A 46 -5.93 -13.09 9.54
CA TRP A 46 -6.55 -13.88 8.49
C TRP A 46 -6.62 -15.35 8.96
N GLU A 47 -7.79 -15.96 8.86
CA GLU A 47 -8.04 -17.34 9.34
C GLU A 47 -8.54 -18.28 8.24
N GLU A 48 -8.94 -17.77 7.07
CA GLU A 48 -9.57 -18.57 6.00
C GLU A 48 -8.64 -19.67 5.45
N ASP A 49 -7.33 -19.54 5.66
CA ASP A 49 -6.33 -20.52 5.23
C ASP A 49 -5.95 -21.52 6.31
N ASP A 50 -6.54 -21.46 7.50
CA ASP A 50 -6.21 -22.37 8.60
C ASP A 50 -6.44 -23.83 8.17
N GLY A 51 -5.37 -24.63 8.26
CA GLY A 51 -5.38 -26.04 7.84
C GLY A 51 -5.15 -26.28 6.35
N THR A 52 -4.91 -25.23 5.54
CA THR A 52 -4.52 -25.34 4.13
C THR A 52 -3.00 -25.24 3.94
N GLU A 53 -2.53 -25.55 2.73
CA GLU A 53 -1.12 -25.36 2.33
C GLU A 53 -0.68 -23.87 2.32
N TYR A 54 -1.64 -22.93 2.35
CA TYR A 54 -1.37 -21.49 2.34
C TYR A 54 -1.23 -20.90 3.76
N CYS A 55 -1.33 -21.72 4.82
CA CYS A 55 -1.20 -21.27 6.21
C CYS A 55 0.26 -20.91 6.56
N THR A 56 0.69 -19.71 6.14
CA THR A 56 2.02 -19.15 6.43
C THR A 56 2.12 -18.54 7.83
N ALA A 57 0.97 -18.17 8.43
CA ALA A 57 0.91 -17.51 9.74
C ALA A 57 1.62 -18.31 10.86
N ARG A 58 1.58 -19.65 10.80
CA ARG A 58 2.26 -20.50 11.79
C ARG A 58 3.79 -20.42 11.67
N GLU A 59 4.30 -20.38 10.44
CA GLU A 59 5.74 -20.24 10.17
C GLU A 59 6.21 -18.84 10.52
N ASP A 60 5.45 -17.81 10.15
CA ASP A 60 5.75 -16.42 10.50
C ASP A 60 5.74 -16.20 12.03
N LEU A 61 4.80 -16.83 12.76
CA LEU A 61 4.78 -16.79 14.21
C LEU A 61 6.01 -17.48 14.82
N ALA A 62 6.42 -18.63 14.27
CA ALA A 62 7.61 -19.34 14.73
C ALA A 62 8.89 -18.50 14.50
N ASP A 63 8.99 -17.83 13.35
CA ASP A 63 10.10 -16.92 13.06
C ASP A 63 10.10 -15.69 13.98
N ALA A 64 8.93 -15.10 14.24
CA ALA A 64 8.78 -13.99 15.17
C ALA A 64 9.20 -14.40 16.59
N GLN A 65 8.79 -15.59 17.05
CA GLN A 65 9.16 -16.13 18.36
C GLN A 65 10.66 -16.39 18.43
N ALA A 66 11.25 -17.03 17.42
CA ALA A 66 12.68 -17.30 17.37
C ALA A 66 13.53 -16.02 17.42
N VAL A 67 13.08 -14.94 16.77
CA VAL A 67 13.72 -13.63 16.87
C VAL A 67 13.58 -13.05 18.27
N CYS A 68 12.37 -13.06 18.85
CA CYS A 68 12.13 -12.52 20.18
C CYS A 68 12.95 -13.24 21.26
N ASP A 69 13.02 -14.57 21.19
CA ASP A 69 13.85 -15.39 22.08
C ASP A 69 15.34 -15.06 21.94
N LYS A 70 15.80 -14.89 20.69
CA LYS A 70 17.20 -14.57 20.38
C LYS A 70 17.64 -13.23 20.98
N ILE A 71 16.77 -12.24 20.96
CA ILE A 71 17.05 -10.88 21.46
C ILE A 71 16.55 -10.66 22.89
N GLY A 72 15.88 -11.64 23.49
CA GLY A 72 15.46 -11.60 24.89
C GLY A 72 14.27 -10.69 25.18
N ILE A 73 13.31 -10.58 24.25
CA ILE A 73 12.06 -9.82 24.45
C ILE A 73 10.84 -10.75 24.50
N LYS A 74 9.78 -10.32 25.18
CA LYS A 74 8.51 -11.03 25.21
C LYS A 74 7.79 -10.86 23.86
N LEU A 75 7.25 -11.96 23.31
CA LEU A 75 6.31 -11.92 22.20
C LEU A 75 4.88 -12.13 22.72
N HIS A 76 4.00 -11.19 22.42
CA HIS A 76 2.56 -11.31 22.59
C HIS A 76 1.91 -11.75 21.28
N THR A 77 0.69 -12.25 21.36
CA THR A 77 -0.14 -12.57 20.20
C THR A 77 -1.49 -11.88 20.33
N ALA A 78 -2.00 -11.37 19.22
CA ALA A 78 -3.35 -10.86 19.11
C ALA A 78 -4.01 -11.39 17.83
N ASN A 79 -5.32 -11.55 17.87
CA ASN A 79 -6.12 -11.93 16.71
C ASN A 79 -6.99 -10.73 16.35
N PHE A 80 -6.78 -10.16 15.16
CA PHE A 80 -7.60 -9.08 14.60
C PHE A 80 -8.26 -9.51 13.29
N ALA A 81 -8.51 -10.81 13.11
CA ALA A 81 -9.11 -11.33 11.89
C ALA A 81 -10.53 -10.81 11.66
N ALA A 82 -11.32 -10.64 12.72
CA ALA A 82 -12.64 -10.04 12.63
C ALA A 82 -12.56 -8.58 12.16
N GLU A 83 -11.70 -7.77 12.78
CA GLU A 83 -11.50 -6.37 12.41
C GLU A 83 -10.95 -6.24 10.98
N TYR A 84 -10.06 -7.15 10.56
CA TYR A 84 -9.54 -7.16 9.19
C TYR A 84 -10.64 -7.52 8.19
N TRP A 85 -11.47 -8.52 8.50
CA TRP A 85 -12.59 -8.89 7.64
C TRP A 85 -13.52 -7.70 7.43
N ASP A 86 -14.05 -7.16 8.53
CA ASP A 86 -15.08 -6.11 8.52
C ASP A 86 -14.57 -4.79 7.93
N ASN A 87 -13.35 -4.36 8.29
CA ASN A 87 -12.87 -3.02 7.96
C ASN A 87 -11.95 -2.95 6.74
N VAL A 88 -11.46 -4.09 6.24
CA VAL A 88 -10.53 -4.15 5.11
C VAL A 88 -11.07 -5.04 3.99
N PHE A 89 -11.41 -6.28 4.31
CA PHE A 89 -11.70 -7.28 3.29
C PHE A 89 -13.08 -7.09 2.65
N GLU A 90 -14.11 -6.74 3.43
CA GLU A 90 -15.44 -6.46 2.87
C GLU A 90 -15.40 -5.30 1.87
N HIS A 91 -14.78 -4.18 2.26
CA HIS A 91 -14.60 -3.03 1.36
C HIS A 91 -13.81 -3.40 0.10
N PHE A 92 -12.76 -4.20 0.25
CA PHE A 92 -11.99 -4.72 -0.88
C PHE A 92 -12.88 -5.51 -1.85
N LEU A 93 -13.77 -6.38 -1.37
CA LEU A 93 -14.71 -7.11 -2.22
C LEU A 93 -15.75 -6.20 -2.89
N GLU A 94 -16.26 -5.20 -2.17
CA GLU A 94 -17.20 -4.21 -2.72
C GLU A 94 -16.60 -3.41 -3.87
N GLU A 95 -15.37 -2.92 -3.72
CA GLU A 95 -14.67 -2.18 -4.78
C GLU A 95 -14.45 -3.05 -6.04
N TYR A 96 -14.11 -4.33 -5.87
CA TYR A 96 -14.01 -5.25 -7.00
C TYR A 96 -15.36 -5.54 -7.67
N LYS A 97 -16.45 -5.65 -6.89
CA LYS A 97 -17.82 -5.77 -7.43
C LYS A 97 -18.19 -4.53 -8.24
N ALA A 98 -17.75 -3.36 -7.82
CA ALA A 98 -17.90 -2.10 -8.55
C ALA A 98 -16.92 -1.95 -9.73
N GLY A 99 -16.15 -2.99 -10.08
CA GLY A 99 -15.21 -2.96 -11.19
C GLY A 99 -13.99 -2.06 -10.98
N ARG A 100 -13.72 -1.66 -9.74
CA ARG A 100 -12.56 -0.86 -9.36
C ARG A 100 -11.39 -1.76 -8.97
N THR A 101 -10.21 -1.20 -8.83
CA THR A 101 -9.03 -1.93 -8.35
C THR A 101 -8.58 -1.35 -7.00
N PRO A 102 -9.08 -1.86 -5.86
CA PRO A 102 -8.74 -1.35 -4.54
C PRO A 102 -7.31 -1.69 -4.12
N ASN A 103 -6.80 -0.99 -3.10
CA ASN A 103 -5.56 -1.33 -2.41
C ASN A 103 -5.82 -1.69 -0.94
N PRO A 104 -5.93 -2.98 -0.59
CA PRO A 104 -6.26 -3.41 0.77
C PRO A 104 -5.15 -3.09 1.78
N ASP A 105 -3.90 -2.92 1.35
CA ASP A 105 -2.78 -2.68 2.26
C ASP A 105 -2.85 -1.30 2.91
N ILE A 106 -3.47 -0.31 2.24
CA ILE A 106 -3.69 1.04 2.79
C ILE A 106 -4.69 0.97 3.95
N LEU A 107 -5.82 0.27 3.76
CA LEU A 107 -6.82 0.08 4.80
C LEU A 107 -6.30 -0.80 5.93
N CYS A 108 -5.53 -1.84 5.60
CA CYS A 108 -4.84 -2.67 6.56
C CYS A 108 -3.93 -1.84 7.50
N ASN A 109 -3.19 -0.87 6.96
CA ASN A 109 -2.45 0.06 7.80
C ASN A 109 -3.40 0.93 8.64
N ARG A 110 -4.35 1.63 8.01
CA ARG A 110 -5.24 2.57 8.70
C ARG A 110 -6.07 1.93 9.83
N GLU A 111 -6.72 0.80 9.55
CA GLU A 111 -7.69 0.18 10.45
C GLU A 111 -7.07 -0.86 11.39
N ILE A 112 -6.02 -1.56 10.95
CA ILE A 112 -5.42 -2.64 11.74
C ILE A 112 -4.11 -2.19 12.36
N LYS A 113 -3.09 -1.87 11.57
CA LYS A 113 -1.73 -1.64 12.12
C LYS A 113 -1.59 -0.32 12.89
N PHE A 114 -2.38 0.70 12.58
CA PHE A 114 -2.27 2.01 13.23
C PHE A 114 -3.50 2.39 14.06
N LYS A 115 -4.47 1.49 14.18
CA LYS A 115 -5.66 1.64 15.01
C LYS A 115 -5.83 0.45 15.94
N ALA A 116 -6.29 -0.72 15.47
CA ALA A 116 -6.48 -1.89 16.34
C ALA A 116 -5.19 -2.31 17.09
N PHE A 117 -4.06 -2.36 16.40
CA PHE A 117 -2.76 -2.64 17.00
C PHE A 117 -2.34 -1.55 17.99
N LEU A 118 -2.46 -0.28 17.61
CA LEU A 118 -2.10 0.84 18.47
C LEU A 118 -2.93 0.78 19.77
N ASP A 119 -4.25 0.68 19.66
CA ASP A 119 -5.16 0.62 20.80
C ASP A 119 -4.83 -0.57 21.72
N TYR A 120 -4.58 -1.75 21.13
CA TYR A 120 -4.20 -2.93 21.90
C TYR A 120 -2.85 -2.77 22.61
N ALA A 121 -1.85 -2.18 21.93
CA ALA A 121 -0.55 -1.91 22.54
C ALA A 121 -0.63 -0.93 23.71
N LEU A 122 -1.50 0.09 23.61
CA LEU A 122 -1.78 1.01 24.70
C LEU A 122 -2.44 0.29 25.88
N MET A 123 -3.36 -0.65 25.63
CA MET A 123 -3.95 -1.49 26.69
C MET A 123 -2.92 -2.40 27.39
N LEU A 124 -1.88 -2.85 26.66
CA LEU A 124 -0.73 -3.56 27.25
C LEU A 124 0.21 -2.65 28.06
N GLY A 125 -0.08 -1.34 28.11
CA GLY A 125 0.69 -0.36 28.87
C GLY A 125 1.93 0.15 28.13
N ALA A 126 1.93 0.13 26.80
CA ALA A 126 3.00 0.74 26.03
C ALA A 126 2.78 2.23 25.80
N ASP A 127 3.87 2.97 25.68
CA ASP A 127 3.85 4.40 25.37
C ASP A 127 3.74 4.63 23.86
N LEU A 128 4.36 3.75 23.08
CA LEU A 128 4.51 3.84 21.63
C LEU A 128 4.37 2.45 21.00
N ILE A 129 4.08 2.42 19.71
CA ILE A 129 4.28 1.23 18.87
C ILE A 129 5.46 1.45 17.92
N ALA A 130 5.92 0.37 17.30
CA ALA A 130 6.86 0.43 16.20
C ALA A 130 6.53 -0.59 15.12
N THR A 131 6.93 -0.29 13.89
CA THR A 131 6.73 -1.19 12.75
C THR A 131 7.97 -1.24 11.87
N GLY A 132 8.11 -2.30 11.09
CA GLY A 132 9.17 -2.44 10.07
C GLY A 132 8.91 -1.67 8.78
N HIS A 133 8.12 -0.58 8.79
CA HIS A 133 7.86 0.19 7.58
C HIS A 133 9.05 1.10 7.24
N TYR A 134 9.38 1.16 5.94
CA TYR A 134 10.38 2.07 5.37
C TYR A 134 9.79 3.46 5.16
N VAL A 135 9.49 4.13 6.27
CA VAL A 135 9.05 5.52 6.31
C VAL A 135 9.78 6.23 7.43
N ARG A 136 9.86 7.55 7.35
CA ARG A 136 10.43 8.35 8.43
C ARG A 136 9.36 9.21 9.08
N ARG A 137 9.67 9.66 10.28
CA ARG A 137 8.85 10.57 11.07
C ARG A 137 9.66 11.82 11.37
N ARG A 138 8.99 12.97 11.42
CA ARG A 138 9.59 14.20 11.93
C ARG A 138 8.59 14.96 12.78
N ASP A 139 8.96 15.26 14.02
CA ASP A 139 8.20 16.16 14.89
C ASP A 139 8.69 17.60 14.70
N ILE A 140 7.79 18.51 14.35
CA ILE A 140 8.08 19.94 14.13
C ILE A 140 6.88 20.77 14.58
N ASP A 141 7.08 21.86 15.32
CA ASP A 141 6.02 22.79 15.73
C ASP A 141 4.77 22.14 16.36
N GLY A 142 4.96 21.06 17.13
CA GLY A 142 3.87 20.33 17.79
C GLY A 142 3.03 19.43 16.86
N ARG A 143 3.44 19.28 15.59
CA ARG A 143 2.87 18.32 14.64
C ARG A 143 3.87 17.23 14.28
N THR A 144 3.36 16.06 13.89
CA THR A 144 4.18 14.94 13.43
C THR A 144 3.95 14.70 11.94
N GLU A 145 5.02 14.79 11.16
CA GLU A 145 5.01 14.61 9.71
C GLU A 145 5.40 13.17 9.33
N LEU A 146 4.73 12.62 8.31
CA LEU A 146 5.14 11.40 7.62
C LEU A 146 6.12 11.76 6.50
N LEU A 147 7.29 11.16 6.51
CA LEU A 147 8.33 11.36 5.51
C LEU A 147 8.59 10.08 4.72
N LYS A 148 9.05 10.23 3.48
CA LYS A 148 9.57 9.10 2.69
C LYS A 148 10.75 8.43 3.39
N GLY A 149 10.83 7.10 3.26
CA GLY A 149 12.01 6.34 3.67
C GLY A 149 13.26 6.76 2.87
N LEU A 150 14.46 6.58 3.44
CA LEU A 150 15.70 6.94 2.76
C LEU A 150 15.98 6.08 1.52
N ASP A 151 15.59 4.80 1.53
CA ASP A 151 15.65 3.91 0.38
C ASP A 151 14.45 4.14 -0.55
N PRO A 152 14.62 4.78 -1.73
CA PRO A 152 13.51 5.09 -2.61
C PRO A 152 12.83 3.86 -3.20
N ASN A 153 13.53 2.71 -3.26
CA ASN A 153 12.97 1.46 -3.78
C ASN A 153 12.10 0.72 -2.76
N LYS A 154 12.25 1.10 -1.49
CA LYS A 154 11.51 0.52 -0.36
C LYS A 154 10.57 1.50 0.33
N ASP A 155 10.65 2.81 0.05
CA ASP A 155 9.76 3.84 0.59
C ASP A 155 8.30 3.37 0.61
N GLN A 156 7.75 3.24 1.81
CA GLN A 156 6.40 2.76 2.06
C GLN A 156 5.41 3.87 2.42
N SER A 157 5.81 5.14 2.29
CA SER A 157 4.94 6.30 2.62
C SER A 157 3.63 6.28 1.85
N TYR A 158 3.63 5.72 0.64
CA TYR A 158 2.44 5.51 -0.17
C TYR A 158 1.37 4.69 0.57
N PHE A 159 1.75 3.64 1.32
CA PHE A 159 0.78 2.79 2.01
C PHE A 159 0.29 3.38 3.34
N LEU A 160 0.97 4.41 3.85
CA LEU A 160 0.68 5.06 5.13
C LEU A 160 0.01 6.42 4.95
N HIS A 161 -0.34 6.81 3.72
CA HIS A 161 -0.89 8.14 3.42
C HIS A 161 -2.19 8.46 4.19
N ALA A 162 -2.94 7.43 4.58
CA ALA A 162 -4.22 7.57 5.26
C ALA A 162 -4.11 7.45 6.80
N VAL A 163 -2.88 7.40 7.33
CA VAL A 163 -2.62 7.37 8.77
C VAL A 163 -2.43 8.80 9.27
N GLY A 164 -3.21 9.19 10.27
CA GLY A 164 -3.16 10.54 10.84
C GLY A 164 -1.87 10.81 11.61
N GLY A 165 -1.48 12.09 11.67
CA GLY A 165 -0.30 12.58 12.38
C GLY A 165 -0.30 12.19 13.86
N GLU A 166 -1.47 12.07 14.48
CA GLU A 166 -1.62 11.63 15.88
C GLU A 166 -1.19 10.16 16.08
N GLN A 167 -1.58 9.26 15.17
CA GLN A 167 -1.15 7.85 15.21
C GLN A 167 0.35 7.73 14.88
N ILE A 168 0.85 8.55 13.95
CA ILE A 168 2.28 8.61 13.61
C ILE A 168 3.07 9.13 14.81
N ALA A 169 2.55 10.10 15.57
CA ALA A 169 3.17 10.62 16.80
C ALA A 169 3.34 9.55 17.88
N ARG A 170 2.55 8.48 17.82
CA ARG A 170 2.64 7.31 18.71
C ARG A 170 3.36 6.11 18.09
N THR A 171 3.97 6.28 16.91
CA THR A 171 4.68 5.22 16.20
C THR A 171 6.14 5.57 15.91
N LEU A 172 7.01 4.56 16.00
CA LEU A 172 8.41 4.61 15.61
C LEU A 172 8.65 3.78 14.34
N PHE A 173 9.58 4.25 13.49
CA PHE A 173 9.93 3.60 12.22
C PHE A 173 11.45 3.44 12.07
N PRO A 174 12.09 2.56 12.86
CA PRO A 174 13.55 2.53 12.96
C PRO A 174 14.27 2.26 11.62
N VAL A 175 13.67 1.43 10.76
CA VAL A 175 14.26 1.03 9.48
C VAL A 175 14.09 2.06 8.36
N GLY A 176 13.26 3.08 8.53
CA GLY A 176 13.09 4.12 7.52
C GLY A 176 14.31 5.02 7.31
N GLU A 177 15.23 5.02 8.27
CA GLU A 177 16.52 5.72 8.24
C GLU A 177 17.64 4.87 7.61
N LEU A 178 17.33 3.69 7.08
CA LEU A 178 18.32 2.74 6.56
C LEU A 178 17.97 2.29 5.15
N GLU A 179 19.00 1.90 4.40
CA GLU A 179 18.80 1.15 3.15
C GLU A 179 18.56 -0.34 3.44
N LYS A 180 17.79 -1.03 2.58
CA LYS A 180 17.49 -2.46 2.77
C LYS A 180 18.73 -3.35 2.97
N PRO A 181 19.87 -3.15 2.28
CA PRO A 181 21.06 -3.93 2.50
C PRO A 181 21.62 -3.78 3.93
N GLU A 182 21.56 -2.57 4.50
CA GLU A 182 22.01 -2.29 5.86
C GLU A 182 21.11 -3.00 6.89
N VAL A 183 19.79 -2.99 6.67
CA VAL A 183 18.84 -3.75 7.50
C VAL A 183 19.21 -5.25 7.51
N ARG A 184 19.51 -5.85 6.36
CA ARG A 184 19.94 -7.25 6.29
C ARG A 184 21.28 -7.49 6.99
N ALA A 185 22.25 -6.60 6.83
CA ALA A 185 23.53 -6.69 7.52
C ALA A 185 23.39 -6.64 9.05
N ILE A 186 22.50 -5.80 9.59
CA ILE A 186 22.20 -5.75 11.02
C ILE A 186 21.58 -7.07 11.50
N ALA A 187 20.66 -7.63 10.72
CA ALA A 187 20.05 -8.92 11.04
C ALA A 187 21.09 -10.07 11.07
N GLU A 188 22.01 -10.09 10.11
CA GLU A 188 23.10 -11.06 10.06
C GLU A 188 24.06 -10.92 11.23
N LYS A 189 24.45 -9.67 11.58
CA LYS A 189 25.32 -9.37 12.72
C LYS A 189 24.74 -9.90 14.04
N HIS A 190 23.42 -9.82 14.22
CA HIS A 190 22.72 -10.31 15.40
C HIS A 190 22.36 -11.80 15.32
N GLY A 191 22.67 -12.47 14.20
CA GLY A 191 22.36 -13.88 13.98
C GLY A 191 20.85 -14.16 14.03
N LEU A 192 20.04 -13.25 13.49
CA LEU A 192 18.58 -13.39 13.47
C LEU A 192 18.16 -14.42 12.42
N ALA A 193 17.21 -15.30 12.77
CA ALA A 193 16.68 -16.32 11.86
C ALA A 193 16.11 -15.73 10.56
N THR A 194 15.55 -14.52 10.65
CA THR A 194 14.94 -13.81 9.52
C THR A 194 15.92 -13.15 8.56
N ALA A 195 17.24 -13.13 8.84
CA ALA A 195 18.22 -12.37 8.07
C ALA A 195 18.23 -12.72 6.56
N LYS A 196 18.04 -14.00 6.23
CA LYS A 196 18.01 -14.51 4.85
C LYS A 196 16.59 -14.72 4.30
N LYS A 197 15.56 -14.42 5.10
CA LYS A 197 14.16 -14.58 4.67
C LYS A 197 13.87 -13.60 3.54
N LYS A 198 13.11 -14.06 2.54
CA LYS A 198 12.64 -13.20 1.45
C LYS A 198 11.63 -12.20 2.01
N ASP A 199 11.54 -11.04 1.35
CA ASP A 199 10.52 -10.06 1.70
C ASP A 199 9.14 -10.63 1.35
N SER A 200 8.15 -10.37 2.20
CA SER A 200 6.77 -10.77 1.94
C SER A 200 6.22 -10.07 0.70
N THR A 201 5.55 -10.85 -0.14
CA THR A 201 4.89 -10.47 -1.38
C THR A 201 3.41 -10.84 -1.30
N GLY A 202 2.57 -10.17 -2.09
CA GLY A 202 1.11 -10.36 -2.06
C GLY A 202 0.40 -9.42 -1.09
N ILE A 203 -0.87 -9.73 -0.81
CA ILE A 203 -1.76 -8.90 0.03
C ILE A 203 -1.37 -9.07 1.50
N CYS A 204 -1.30 -7.98 2.26
CA CYS A 204 -0.94 -8.04 3.68
C CYS A 204 -1.85 -9.02 4.45
N PHE A 205 -1.22 -9.92 5.21
CA PHE A 205 -1.82 -11.00 6.01
C PHE A 205 -2.43 -12.20 5.26
N ILE A 206 -2.68 -12.08 3.95
CA ILE A 206 -3.17 -13.18 3.10
C ILE A 206 -2.00 -13.89 2.39
N GLY A 207 -0.91 -13.16 2.10
CA GLY A 207 0.32 -13.71 1.51
C GLY A 207 0.29 -13.88 -0.02
N GLU A 208 1.31 -14.56 -0.56
CA GLU A 208 1.49 -14.74 -2.00
C GLU A 208 0.68 -15.93 -2.53
N ARG A 209 -0.24 -15.66 -3.46
CA ARG A 209 -1.04 -16.67 -4.16
C ARG A 209 -1.54 -16.15 -5.50
N ARG A 210 -2.11 -17.04 -6.31
CA ARG A 210 -2.77 -16.65 -7.56
C ARG A 210 -4.02 -15.82 -7.25
N PHE A 211 -3.91 -14.51 -7.45
CA PHE A 211 -4.96 -13.54 -7.12
C PHE A 211 -6.33 -13.86 -7.74
N THR A 212 -6.35 -14.32 -8.99
CA THR A 212 -7.59 -14.73 -9.67
C THR A 212 -8.27 -15.91 -8.98
N ASP A 213 -7.51 -16.91 -8.52
CA ASP A 213 -8.08 -18.09 -7.87
C ASP A 213 -8.61 -17.74 -6.48
N PHE A 214 -7.93 -16.84 -5.78
CA PHE A 214 -8.37 -16.28 -4.50
C PHE A 214 -9.69 -15.51 -4.63
N LEU A 215 -9.78 -14.54 -5.55
CA LEU A 215 -11.00 -13.75 -5.74
C LEU A 215 -12.22 -14.59 -6.16
N ARG A 216 -12.01 -15.69 -6.90
CA ARG A 216 -13.09 -16.61 -7.33
C ARG A 216 -13.84 -17.26 -6.18
N GLN A 217 -13.24 -17.34 -5.00
CA GLN A 217 -13.87 -17.89 -3.81
C GLN A 217 -14.96 -16.97 -3.27
N TYR A 218 -14.85 -15.66 -3.54
CA TYR A 218 -15.73 -14.63 -2.96
C TYR A 218 -16.62 -13.95 -4.01
N LEU A 219 -16.15 -13.82 -5.26
CA LEU A 219 -16.86 -13.12 -6.32
C LEU A 219 -17.16 -14.06 -7.50
N PRO A 220 -18.44 -14.21 -7.90
CA PRO A 220 -18.80 -15.05 -9.04
C PRO A 220 -18.23 -14.47 -10.33
N ALA A 221 -17.53 -15.30 -11.10
CA ALA A 221 -17.00 -14.94 -12.40
C ALA A 221 -18.12 -14.61 -13.40
N GLN A 222 -18.09 -13.42 -14.00
CA GLN A 222 -19.01 -12.99 -15.06
C GLN A 222 -18.24 -12.83 -16.37
N PRO A 223 -18.15 -13.88 -17.21
CA PRO A 223 -17.39 -13.80 -18.45
C PRO A 223 -18.06 -12.86 -19.45
N GLY A 224 -17.25 -12.12 -20.20
CA GLY A 224 -17.69 -11.13 -21.18
C GLY A 224 -16.76 -11.06 -22.38
N GLU A 225 -17.00 -10.10 -23.27
CA GLU A 225 -16.23 -9.94 -24.52
C GLU A 225 -15.00 -9.05 -24.31
N ILE A 226 -13.92 -9.36 -25.02
CA ILE A 226 -12.76 -8.46 -25.16
C ILE A 226 -12.86 -7.80 -26.53
N LYS A 227 -12.88 -6.47 -26.56
CA LYS A 227 -13.03 -5.68 -27.80
C LYS A 227 -11.87 -4.72 -28.02
N THR A 228 -11.57 -4.42 -29.28
CA THR A 228 -10.66 -3.34 -29.66
C THR A 228 -11.35 -1.98 -29.52
N THR A 229 -10.60 -0.89 -29.69
CA THR A 229 -11.13 0.48 -29.72
C THR A 229 -12.09 0.74 -30.89
N GLU A 230 -12.04 -0.09 -31.92
CA GLU A 230 -12.91 -0.07 -33.10
C GLU A 230 -14.18 -0.92 -32.91
N GLY A 231 -14.29 -1.62 -31.78
CA GLY A 231 -15.41 -2.48 -31.43
C GLY A 231 -15.31 -3.92 -31.93
N GLU A 232 -14.15 -4.33 -32.48
CA GLU A 232 -13.95 -5.71 -32.94
C GLU A 232 -13.78 -6.67 -31.77
N VAL A 233 -14.52 -7.77 -31.75
CA VAL A 233 -14.38 -8.81 -30.72
C VAL A 233 -13.17 -9.69 -31.03
N ILE A 234 -12.20 -9.68 -30.13
CA ILE A 234 -10.92 -10.39 -30.29
C ILE A 234 -10.65 -11.44 -29.21
N GLY A 235 -11.57 -11.63 -28.28
CA GLY A 235 -11.44 -12.63 -27.23
C GLY A 235 -12.56 -12.57 -26.20
N ARG A 236 -12.38 -13.30 -25.10
CA ARG A 236 -13.30 -13.31 -23.95
C ARG A 236 -12.51 -13.22 -22.65
N HIS A 237 -13.02 -12.45 -21.70
CA HIS A 237 -12.45 -12.40 -20.35
C HIS A 237 -13.24 -13.29 -19.39
N SER A 238 -12.62 -13.66 -18.27
CA SER A 238 -13.28 -14.46 -17.22
C SER A 238 -14.04 -13.61 -16.19
N GLY A 239 -13.87 -12.30 -16.22
CA GLY A 239 -14.58 -11.32 -15.37
C GLY A 239 -13.82 -10.00 -15.32
N LEU A 240 -14.52 -8.88 -15.39
CA LEU A 240 -13.89 -7.56 -15.40
C LEU A 240 -13.07 -7.27 -14.13
N MET A 241 -13.48 -7.82 -12.98
CA MET A 241 -12.76 -7.68 -11.72
C MET A 241 -11.35 -8.30 -11.72
N TYR A 242 -11.04 -9.21 -12.65
CA TYR A 242 -9.70 -9.79 -12.79
C TYR A 242 -8.75 -8.95 -13.64
N HIS A 243 -9.23 -7.81 -14.13
CA HIS A 243 -8.49 -6.92 -14.99
C HIS A 243 -8.38 -5.52 -14.39
N THR A 244 -7.22 -4.91 -14.61
CA THR A 244 -6.88 -3.54 -14.19
C THR A 244 -6.45 -2.73 -15.41
N ILE A 245 -6.79 -1.44 -15.45
CA ILE A 245 -6.39 -0.55 -16.55
C ILE A 245 -4.86 -0.55 -16.69
N GLY A 246 -4.37 -0.62 -17.93
CA GLY A 246 -2.94 -0.73 -18.25
C GLY A 246 -2.33 -2.12 -18.06
N GLN A 247 -3.11 -3.13 -17.68
CA GLN A 247 -2.66 -4.52 -17.59
C GLN A 247 -2.33 -5.09 -18.98
N ARG A 248 -1.16 -5.75 -19.09
CA ARG A 248 -0.71 -6.45 -20.31
C ARG A 248 -0.93 -7.96 -20.24
N GLN A 249 -0.59 -8.56 -19.11
CA GLN A 249 -0.58 -10.03 -18.95
C GLN A 249 -1.97 -10.56 -18.65
N GLY A 250 -2.21 -11.83 -18.98
CA GLY A 250 -3.47 -12.51 -18.64
C GLY A 250 -4.67 -12.16 -19.53
N LEU A 251 -4.46 -11.49 -20.66
CA LEU A 251 -5.53 -11.18 -21.63
C LEU A 251 -5.89 -12.37 -22.54
N GLY A 252 -4.96 -13.32 -22.72
CA GLY A 252 -5.20 -14.51 -23.56
C GLY A 252 -5.38 -14.20 -25.05
N ILE A 253 -5.00 -13.00 -25.50
CA ILE A 253 -5.06 -12.58 -26.90
C ILE A 253 -3.83 -13.11 -27.62
N GLY A 254 -4.04 -14.00 -28.61
CA GLY A 254 -2.99 -14.53 -29.48
C GLY A 254 -2.64 -13.57 -30.63
N GLY A 255 -1.66 -13.94 -31.47
CA GLY A 255 -1.32 -13.15 -32.67
C GLY A 255 -2.51 -13.05 -33.63
N LEU A 256 -3.04 -11.85 -33.80
CA LEU A 256 -4.13 -11.55 -34.74
C LEU A 256 -3.54 -11.18 -36.09
N LYS A 257 -4.15 -11.68 -37.17
CA LYS A 257 -3.62 -11.56 -38.54
C LYS A 257 -3.46 -10.11 -39.03
N ASP A 258 -4.32 -9.22 -38.53
CA ASP A 258 -4.40 -7.82 -38.95
C ASP A 258 -3.99 -6.84 -37.83
N ALA A 259 -3.35 -7.35 -36.77
CA ALA A 259 -2.83 -6.54 -35.66
C ALA A 259 -1.30 -6.39 -35.74
N SER A 260 -0.77 -5.32 -35.15
CA SER A 260 0.68 -5.14 -35.02
C SER A 260 1.30 -6.18 -34.07
N ASP A 261 2.63 -6.28 -34.04
CA ASP A 261 3.35 -7.10 -33.05
C ASP A 261 3.40 -6.46 -31.65
N ASP A 262 2.83 -5.27 -31.48
CA ASP A 262 2.80 -4.57 -30.20
C ASP A 262 1.90 -5.28 -29.18
N PRO A 263 2.29 -5.27 -27.89
CA PRO A 263 1.49 -5.89 -26.85
C PRO A 263 0.15 -5.19 -26.65
N TRP A 264 -0.86 -5.98 -26.30
CA TRP A 264 -2.19 -5.51 -25.91
C TRP A 264 -2.21 -5.06 -24.45
N TYR A 265 -2.98 -4.00 -24.18
CA TYR A 265 -3.22 -3.46 -22.85
C TYR A 265 -4.71 -3.23 -22.62
N VAL A 266 -5.17 -3.43 -21.39
CA VAL A 266 -6.51 -2.99 -20.95
C VAL A 266 -6.57 -1.46 -20.98
N LEU A 267 -7.55 -0.91 -21.68
CA LEU A 267 -7.80 0.53 -21.76
C LEU A 267 -8.99 0.93 -20.90
N VAL A 268 -10.09 0.20 -21.01
CA VAL A 268 -11.36 0.52 -20.34
C VAL A 268 -12.04 -0.76 -19.86
N LYS A 269 -12.72 -0.66 -18.72
CA LYS A 269 -13.65 -1.68 -18.22
C LYS A 269 -15.06 -1.10 -18.32
N ASP A 270 -15.84 -1.61 -19.26
CA ASP A 270 -17.23 -1.20 -19.43
C ASP A 270 -18.11 -2.17 -18.63
N LEU A 271 -18.52 -1.72 -17.44
CA LEU A 271 -19.34 -2.52 -16.53
C LEU A 271 -20.79 -2.67 -17.01
N ASP A 272 -21.31 -1.67 -17.72
CA ASP A 272 -22.70 -1.66 -18.17
C ASP A 272 -22.92 -2.71 -19.26
N ASN A 273 -21.96 -2.85 -20.17
CA ASN A 273 -22.01 -3.83 -21.25
C ASN A 273 -21.25 -5.13 -20.93
N ASN A 274 -20.52 -5.18 -19.81
CA ASN A 274 -19.60 -6.27 -19.44
C ASN A 274 -18.54 -6.55 -20.54
N GLU A 275 -17.86 -5.49 -20.96
CA GLU A 275 -16.87 -5.50 -22.04
C GLU A 275 -15.50 -5.01 -21.56
N LEU A 276 -14.45 -5.72 -21.96
CA LEU A 276 -13.06 -5.32 -21.71
C LEU A 276 -12.48 -4.70 -22.98
N ILE A 277 -12.26 -3.39 -22.98
CA ILE A 277 -11.69 -2.70 -24.14
C ILE A 277 -10.18 -2.70 -24.03
N VAL A 278 -9.51 -3.14 -25.10
CA VAL A 278 -8.06 -3.26 -25.18
C VAL A 278 -7.50 -2.54 -26.41
N GLY A 279 -6.22 -2.16 -26.35
CA GLY A 279 -5.51 -1.57 -27.48
C GLY A 279 -4.03 -1.92 -27.46
N GLN A 280 -3.38 -1.74 -28.62
CA GLN A 280 -1.98 -2.07 -28.81
C GLN A 280 -1.05 -0.89 -28.52
N GLY A 281 0.15 -1.21 -28.05
CA GLY A 281 1.22 -0.24 -27.85
C GLY A 281 1.24 0.33 -26.43
N ASN A 282 2.44 0.46 -25.88
CA ASN A 282 2.62 0.95 -24.52
C ASN A 282 2.17 2.41 -24.34
N ASP A 283 2.22 3.16 -25.45
CA ASP A 283 1.92 4.59 -25.52
C ASP A 283 0.56 4.86 -26.18
N HIS A 284 -0.35 3.87 -26.15
CA HIS A 284 -1.70 4.03 -26.67
C HIS A 284 -2.39 5.25 -26.02
N PRO A 285 -2.97 6.21 -26.78
CA PRO A 285 -3.49 7.47 -26.23
C PRO A 285 -4.51 7.30 -25.11
N TRP A 286 -5.37 6.27 -25.18
CA TRP A 286 -6.39 6.00 -24.17
C TRP A 286 -5.83 5.51 -22.83
N LEU A 287 -4.53 5.19 -22.75
CA LEU A 287 -3.86 4.89 -21.49
C LEU A 287 -3.51 6.14 -20.71
N PHE A 288 -3.55 7.33 -21.30
CA PHE A 288 -3.06 8.55 -20.64
C PHE A 288 -4.19 9.43 -20.14
N SER A 289 -3.96 10.00 -18.97
CA SER A 289 -4.88 10.92 -18.30
C SER A 289 -4.14 12.19 -17.93
N ARG A 290 -4.79 13.34 -18.12
CA ARG A 290 -4.23 14.66 -17.79
C ARG A 290 -4.49 15.06 -16.34
N ALA A 291 -5.55 14.51 -15.76
CA ALA A 291 -6.00 14.84 -14.42
C ALA A 291 -6.75 13.66 -13.81
N LEU A 292 -6.97 13.73 -12.51
CA LEU A 292 -7.83 12.83 -11.78
C LEU A 292 -8.67 13.57 -10.75
N VAL A 293 -9.76 12.93 -10.34
CA VAL A 293 -10.64 13.41 -9.27
C VAL A 293 -10.61 12.40 -8.13
N SER A 294 -10.56 12.92 -6.91
CA SER A 294 -10.74 12.17 -5.68
C SER A 294 -11.85 12.83 -4.86
N SER A 295 -12.80 12.04 -4.38
CA SER A 295 -13.93 12.51 -3.57
C SER A 295 -13.45 13.01 -2.21
N GLU A 296 -12.55 12.27 -1.58
CA GLU A 296 -12.01 12.55 -0.26
C GLU A 296 -10.50 12.33 -0.23
N ILE A 297 -9.79 13.20 0.49
CA ILE A 297 -8.38 13.01 0.82
C ILE A 297 -8.24 12.86 2.32
N TYR A 298 -7.59 11.76 2.72
CA TYR A 298 -7.11 11.54 4.07
C TYR A 298 -5.79 12.27 4.22
N TRP A 299 -5.79 13.32 5.03
CA TRP A 299 -4.61 14.13 5.32
C TRP A 299 -3.88 13.60 6.54
N VAL A 300 -2.56 13.42 6.43
CA VAL A 300 -1.69 13.12 7.58
C VAL A 300 -1.77 14.26 8.60
N ASN A 301 -1.63 15.49 8.11
CA ASN A 301 -1.90 16.71 8.88
C ASN A 301 -2.75 17.66 8.03
N PRO A 302 -3.59 18.50 8.64
CA PRO A 302 -4.34 19.52 7.92
C PRO A 302 -3.42 20.37 7.03
N ILE A 303 -3.85 20.60 5.79
CA ILE A 303 -3.17 21.51 4.87
C ILE A 303 -4.11 22.61 4.40
N ASP A 304 -3.56 23.76 4.08
CA ASP A 304 -4.31 24.83 3.43
C ASP A 304 -4.43 24.53 1.91
N LEU A 305 -5.68 24.50 1.44
CA LEU A 305 -6.08 24.38 0.04
C LEU A 305 -7.10 25.46 -0.35
N SER A 306 -7.01 26.64 0.27
CA SER A 306 -7.80 27.82 -0.11
C SER A 306 -7.50 28.31 -1.53
N SER A 307 -6.32 27.95 -2.06
CA SER A 307 -5.92 28.15 -3.46
C SER A 307 -5.26 26.89 -4.04
N PRO A 308 -5.27 26.70 -5.37
CA PRO A 308 -4.55 25.59 -5.99
C PRO A 308 -3.08 25.53 -5.56
N ARG A 309 -2.58 24.34 -5.26
CA ARG A 309 -1.23 24.11 -4.74
C ARG A 309 -0.43 23.20 -5.66
N LYS A 310 0.80 23.60 -5.98
CA LYS A 310 1.75 22.76 -6.71
C LYS A 310 2.38 21.75 -5.75
N LEU A 311 2.32 20.48 -6.12
CA LEU A 311 2.78 19.33 -5.36
C LEU A 311 3.36 18.27 -6.31
N THR A 312 3.81 17.16 -5.76
CA THR A 312 3.98 15.93 -6.54
C THR A 312 2.96 14.88 -6.10
N ALA A 313 2.63 13.95 -7.00
CA ALA A 313 1.76 12.83 -6.67
C ALA A 313 2.24 11.50 -7.25
N LYS A 314 1.83 10.41 -6.61
CA LYS A 314 1.93 9.04 -7.11
C LYS A 314 0.52 8.48 -7.28
N VAL A 315 0.19 7.93 -8.46
CA VAL A 315 -1.09 7.25 -8.74
C VAL A 315 -1.00 5.73 -8.61
N ARG A 316 0.19 5.22 -8.30
CA ARG A 316 0.45 3.82 -7.95
C ARG A 316 1.76 3.69 -7.19
N TYR A 317 1.88 2.61 -6.41
CA TYR A 317 3.12 2.29 -5.71
C TYR A 317 4.30 2.12 -6.69
N ARG A 318 5.49 2.60 -6.29
CA ARG A 318 6.74 2.66 -7.08
C ARG A 318 6.73 3.53 -8.34
N GLN A 319 5.68 4.30 -8.58
CA GLN A 319 5.79 5.40 -9.52
C GLN A 319 6.74 6.47 -8.97
N GLY A 320 7.55 7.07 -9.85
CA GLY A 320 8.26 8.30 -9.52
C GLY A 320 7.27 9.45 -9.30
N ASP A 321 7.65 10.42 -8.49
CA ASP A 321 6.86 11.62 -8.21
C ASP A 321 6.49 12.37 -9.50
N GLN A 322 5.21 12.67 -9.67
CA GLN A 322 4.68 13.37 -10.84
C GLN A 322 4.26 14.78 -10.44
N PRO A 323 4.83 15.84 -11.04
CA PRO A 323 4.38 17.20 -10.79
C PRO A 323 2.89 17.37 -11.10
N CYS A 324 2.16 17.96 -10.15
CA CYS A 324 0.75 18.23 -10.30
C CYS A 324 0.31 19.49 -9.55
N THR A 325 -0.81 20.06 -9.98
CA THR A 325 -1.54 21.08 -9.24
C THR A 325 -2.79 20.45 -8.63
N LEU A 326 -2.90 20.50 -7.30
CA LEU A 326 -4.05 20.04 -6.53
C LEU A 326 -4.95 21.23 -6.19
N GLU A 327 -6.25 21.08 -6.42
CA GLU A 327 -7.27 22.06 -6.08
C GLU A 327 -8.47 21.40 -5.41
N LYS A 328 -9.10 22.11 -4.46
CA LYS A 328 -10.38 21.71 -3.87
C LYS A 328 -11.51 22.16 -4.79
N THR A 329 -12.43 21.25 -5.10
CA THR A 329 -13.61 21.49 -5.95
C THR A 329 -14.88 21.45 -5.10
N ALA A 330 -16.05 21.64 -5.73
CA ALA A 330 -17.34 21.53 -5.04
C ALA A 330 -17.59 20.12 -4.50
N ASP A 331 -17.14 19.10 -5.24
CA ASP A 331 -17.46 17.69 -5.01
C ASP A 331 -16.25 16.85 -4.53
N GLY A 332 -15.15 17.51 -4.15
CA GLY A 332 -13.93 16.84 -3.67
C GLY A 332 -12.66 17.57 -4.07
N TYR A 333 -11.77 16.87 -4.76
CA TYR A 333 -10.45 17.34 -5.14
C TYR A 333 -10.08 16.95 -6.56
N ARG A 334 -9.34 17.81 -7.24
CA ARG A 334 -8.85 17.57 -8.58
C ARG A 334 -7.34 17.77 -8.63
N ALA A 335 -6.63 16.78 -9.16
CA ALA A 335 -5.20 16.86 -9.40
C ALA A 335 -4.93 16.90 -10.91
N THR A 336 -4.36 18.00 -11.39
CA THR A 336 -3.95 18.17 -12.80
C THR A 336 -2.46 17.95 -12.90
N PHE A 337 -2.02 17.04 -13.75
CA PHE A 337 -0.60 16.74 -13.93
C PHE A 337 0.01 17.62 -15.02
N ASP A 338 1.28 17.97 -14.83
CA ASP A 338 2.04 18.73 -15.83
C ASP A 338 2.30 17.86 -17.08
N ASP A 339 2.59 16.58 -16.87
CA ASP A 339 2.74 15.56 -17.91
C ASP A 339 1.61 14.50 -17.84
N PRO A 340 1.18 13.92 -18.98
CA PRO A 340 0.14 12.89 -19.00
C PRO A 340 0.53 11.64 -18.22
N GLN A 341 -0.40 11.16 -17.39
CA GLN A 341 -0.19 10.01 -16.52
C GLN A 341 -0.76 8.73 -17.11
N ARG A 342 0.06 7.69 -17.16
CA ARG A 342 -0.31 6.41 -17.75
C ARG A 342 -1.09 5.55 -16.75
N ALA A 343 -2.19 4.95 -17.21
CA ALA A 343 -3.01 3.96 -16.54
C ALA A 343 -3.50 4.41 -15.16
N VAL A 344 -3.95 5.66 -15.06
CA VAL A 344 -4.66 6.16 -13.87
C VAL A 344 -5.93 5.32 -13.70
N THR A 345 -6.04 4.61 -12.58
CA THR A 345 -7.04 3.56 -12.39
C THR A 345 -7.96 3.89 -11.22
N PRO A 346 -9.29 3.98 -11.44
CA PRO A 346 -10.25 4.14 -10.35
C PRO A 346 -10.18 3.01 -9.30
N GLY A 347 -10.29 3.39 -8.02
CA GLY A 347 -10.09 2.50 -6.87
C GLY A 347 -8.64 2.42 -6.36
N GLN A 348 -7.65 2.75 -7.19
CA GLN A 348 -6.28 2.96 -6.68
C GLN A 348 -6.20 4.29 -5.94
N SER A 349 -5.14 4.46 -5.15
CA SER A 349 -4.91 5.71 -4.42
C SER A 349 -4.03 6.67 -5.20
N VAL A 350 -4.34 7.96 -5.07
CA VAL A 350 -3.43 9.05 -5.36
C VAL A 350 -2.84 9.54 -4.03
N VAL A 351 -1.51 9.66 -3.97
CA VAL A 351 -0.79 10.13 -2.77
C VAL A 351 -0.01 11.38 -3.11
N PHE A 352 -0.17 12.43 -2.31
CA PHE A 352 0.39 13.76 -2.52
C PHE A 352 1.59 14.01 -1.60
N TYR A 353 2.61 14.64 -2.16
CA TYR A 353 3.87 14.93 -1.49
C TYR A 353 4.30 16.38 -1.67
N ASP A 354 4.97 16.91 -0.65
CA ASP A 354 5.74 18.15 -0.69
C ASP A 354 7.22 17.80 -0.44
N GLY A 355 7.95 17.56 -1.53
CA GLY A 355 9.29 16.98 -1.49
C GLY A 355 9.31 15.59 -0.86
N GLU A 356 9.87 15.49 0.35
CA GLU A 356 9.95 14.25 1.12
C GLU A 356 8.77 14.03 2.08
N ILE A 357 7.91 15.04 2.27
CA ILE A 357 6.76 14.98 3.18
C ILE A 357 5.58 14.33 2.46
N CYS A 358 5.05 13.23 3.00
CA CYS A 358 3.76 12.67 2.59
C CYS A 358 2.65 13.50 3.26
N LEU A 359 1.87 14.21 2.46
CA LEU A 359 0.80 15.07 2.98
C LEU A 359 -0.46 14.26 3.27
N GLY A 360 -0.74 13.26 2.43
CA GLY A 360 -1.98 12.50 2.46
C GLY A 360 -2.31 11.92 1.10
N GLY A 361 -3.50 11.34 0.99
CA GLY A 361 -3.97 10.75 -0.26
C GLY A 361 -5.43 10.34 -0.22
N GLY A 362 -5.96 10.04 -1.39
CA GLY A 362 -7.37 9.71 -1.60
C GLY A 362 -7.54 8.63 -2.64
N VAL A 363 -8.76 8.08 -2.73
CA VAL A 363 -9.10 7.11 -3.76
C VAL A 363 -9.36 7.86 -5.06
N ILE A 364 -8.82 7.35 -6.16
CA ILE A 364 -9.08 7.86 -7.50
C ILE A 364 -10.50 7.44 -7.89
N GLU A 365 -11.36 8.41 -8.12
CA GLU A 365 -12.73 8.19 -8.57
C GLU A 365 -12.81 8.24 -10.09
N ILE A 366 -12.18 9.24 -10.68
CA ILE A 366 -12.25 9.52 -12.11
C ILE A 366 -10.84 9.83 -12.63
N ALA A 367 -10.50 9.27 -13.78
CA ALA A 367 -9.35 9.66 -14.57
C ALA A 367 -9.83 10.49 -15.77
N GLU A 368 -9.36 11.72 -15.92
CA GLU A 368 -9.68 12.56 -17.08
C GLU A 368 -8.74 12.23 -18.24
N PRO A 369 -9.26 11.75 -19.38
CA PRO A 369 -8.42 11.37 -20.52
C PRO A 369 -7.53 12.51 -21.01
N TRP A 370 -6.32 12.18 -21.43
CA TRP A 370 -5.47 13.10 -22.17
C TRP A 370 -5.81 13.04 -23.66
N THR A 371 -6.07 14.20 -24.28
CA THR A 371 -6.39 14.28 -25.70
C THR A 371 -5.30 15.01 -26.47
N SER A 372 -5.17 14.72 -27.78
CA SER A 372 -4.18 15.38 -28.63
C SER A 372 -4.35 16.91 -28.71
N LYS A 373 -5.54 17.43 -28.38
CA LYS A 373 -5.83 18.87 -28.27
C LYS A 373 -5.18 19.53 -27.04
N ASP A 374 -4.74 18.74 -26.07
CA ASP A 374 -4.05 19.21 -24.87
C ASP A 374 -2.54 19.42 -25.10
N LYS A 375 -1.99 19.06 -26.28
CA LYS A 375 -0.65 19.49 -26.70
C LYS A 375 -0.68 20.99 -27.03
N ARG A 376 -0.43 21.84 -26.03
CA ARG A 376 -0.24 23.28 -26.23
C ARG A 376 1.19 23.61 -26.60
#